data_AF-A0A8I0H0V1-F1
#
_entry.id   AF-A0A8I0H0V1-F1
#
_cell.length_a   1.000
_cell.length_b   1.000
_cell.length_c   1.000
_cell.angle_alpha   90.00
_cell.angle_beta   90.00
_cell.angle_gamma   90.00
#
_symmetry.space_group_name_H-M   'P 1'
#
loop_
_entity.id
_entity.type
_entity.pdbx_description
1 polymer ?
#
loop_
_entity_poly.entity_id
_entity_poly.type
_entity_poly.pdbx_seq_one_letter_code
_entity_poly.pdbx_strand_id
1 'polypeptide(L)'
;DGKRMLTTPSYYAYIKIGEGCSNNCTYCAIPSIRGKYRSRTPESILEEAKTLVDGGVKELIVVAQDTTRYGEDLFGKCALPALLTSLSKI
;
A
#
# COMPACT_ATOMS: atom_id res chain seq x y z
N ASP A 1 -2.82 14.90 10.25
CA ASP A 1 -1.85 13.78 10.15
C ASP A 1 -0.44 14.29 9.98
N GLY A 2 0.46 13.95 10.90
CA GLY A 2 1.85 14.40 10.87
C GLY A 2 2.66 13.72 9.76
N LYS A 3 3.66 14.41 9.22
CA LYS A 3 4.60 13.82 8.24
C LYS A 3 5.21 12.54 8.82
N ARG A 4 5.19 11.46 8.04
CA ARG A 4 5.77 10.17 8.42
C ARG A 4 7.29 10.31 8.59
N MET A 5 7.79 10.00 9.79
CA MET A 5 9.23 9.88 10.03
C MET A 5 9.72 8.58 9.39
N LEU A 6 10.70 8.68 8.49
CA LEU A 6 11.33 7.51 7.88
C LEU A 6 12.36 6.93 8.86
N THR A 7 12.20 5.66 9.19
CA THR A 7 13.17 4.87 9.98
C THR A 7 14.02 3.95 9.11
N THR A 8 13.77 3.95 7.79
CA THR A 8 14.56 3.25 6.79
C THR A 8 15.74 4.12 6.32
N PRO A 9 16.82 3.51 5.79
CA PRO A 9 17.82 4.23 5.01
C PRO A 9 17.19 5.12 3.92
N SER A 10 17.88 6.21 3.56
CA SER A 10 17.36 7.25 2.67
C SER A 10 16.99 6.78 1.26
N TYR A 11 17.51 5.64 0.82
CA TYR A 11 17.35 5.16 -0.55
C TYR A 11 16.11 4.27 -0.75
N TYR A 12 15.43 3.80 0.31
CA TYR A 12 14.19 3.03 0.16
C TYR A 12 13.13 3.39 1.20
N ALA A 13 11.87 3.15 0.86
CA ALA A 13 10.76 3.29 1.79
C ALA A 13 9.65 2.29 1.51
N TYR A 14 9.01 1.80 2.59
CA TYR A 14 7.76 1.06 2.48
C TYR A 14 6.60 2.01 2.19
N ILE A 15 5.71 1.58 1.30
CA ILE A 15 4.43 2.23 1.04
C ILE A 15 3.29 1.23 1.23
N LYS A 16 2.50 1.45 2.29
CA LYS A 16 1.34 0.60 2.58
C LYS A 16 0.23 0.94 1.59
N ILE A 17 -0.33 -0.04 0.88
CA ILE A 17 -1.43 0.18 -0.08
C ILE A 17 -2.79 -0.28 0.43
N GLY A 18 -2.82 -1.06 1.51
CA GLY A 18 -4.04 -1.52 2.15
C GLY A 18 -3.78 -2.04 3.56
N GLU A 19 -4.85 -2.24 4.33
CA GLU A 19 -4.80 -2.81 5.67
C GLU A 19 -5.95 -3.80 5.90
N GLY A 20 -5.68 -4.84 6.69
CA GLY A 20 -6.62 -5.93 6.95
C GLY A 20 -6.53 -7.00 5.87
N CYS A 21 -7.36 -8.03 5.99
CA CYS A 21 -7.43 -9.12 5.01
C CYS A 21 -8.81 -9.76 5.06
N SER A 22 -9.39 -10.05 3.90
CA SER A 22 -10.70 -10.71 3.78
C SER A 22 -10.58 -12.21 3.46
N ASN A 23 -9.35 -12.74 3.39
CA ASN A 23 -9.12 -14.18 3.24
C ASN A 23 -9.33 -14.88 4.59
N ASN A 24 -9.91 -16.08 4.56
CA ASN A 24 -10.15 -16.93 5.72
C ASN A 24 -9.09 -18.04 5.83
N CYS A 25 -7.81 -17.67 5.74
CA CYS A 25 -6.72 -18.64 5.84
C CYS A 25 -6.77 -19.34 7.22
N THR A 26 -6.73 -20.68 7.23
CA THR A 26 -6.94 -21.51 8.43
C THR A 26 -5.98 -21.21 9.59
N TYR A 27 -4.82 -20.65 9.28
CA TYR A 27 -3.76 -20.32 10.24
C TYR A 27 -3.72 -18.84 10.63
N CYS A 28 -4.49 -17.96 9.98
CA CYS A 28 -4.29 -16.52 10.06
C CYS A 28 -5.35 -15.82 10.93
N ALA A 29 -4.91 -15.10 11.97
CA ALA A 29 -5.80 -14.31 12.84
C ALA A 29 -6.07 -12.88 12.34
N ILE A 30 -5.51 -12.48 11.19
CA ILE A 30 -5.58 -11.11 10.67
C ILE A 30 -7.03 -10.60 10.48
N PRO A 31 -7.97 -11.37 9.91
CA PRO A 31 -9.34 -10.89 9.74
C PRO A 31 -9.99 -10.45 11.06
N SER A 32 -9.66 -11.12 12.17
CA SER A 32 -10.19 -10.79 13.50
C SER A 32 -9.49 -9.61 14.17
N ILE A 33 -8.17 -9.44 13.96
CA ILE A 33 -7.36 -8.42 14.65
C ILE A 33 -7.36 -7.09 13.89
N ARG A 34 -7.28 -7.14 12.55
CA ARG A 34 -7.17 -5.95 11.68
C ARG A 34 -8.47 -5.63 10.94
N GLY A 35 -9.42 -6.57 10.93
CA GLY A 35 -10.67 -6.45 10.20
C GLY A 35 -10.55 -6.81 8.72
N LYS A 36 -11.63 -6.57 7.99
CA LYS A 36 -11.72 -6.77 6.54
C LYS A 36 -10.69 -5.91 5.79
N TYR A 37 -10.36 -6.35 4.58
CA TYR A 37 -9.47 -5.63 3.69
C TYR A 37 -10.00 -4.24 3.37
N ARG A 38 -9.14 -3.23 3.50
CA ARG A 38 -9.40 -1.83 3.14
C ARG A 38 -8.22 -1.28 2.37
N SER A 39 -8.44 -0.89 1.12
CA SER A 39 -7.43 -0.24 0.28
C SER A 39 -7.27 1.23 0.67
N ARG A 40 -6.05 1.75 0.51
CA ARG A 40 -5.85 3.20 0.41
C ARG A 40 -6.21 3.67 -1.00
N THR A 41 -6.69 4.91 -1.12
CA THR A 41 -6.99 5.50 -2.42
C THR A 41 -5.71 5.64 -3.26
N PRO A 42 -5.78 5.44 -4.59
CA PRO A 42 -4.62 5.64 -5.47
C PRO A 42 -4.00 7.03 -5.30
N GLU A 43 -4.82 8.06 -5.13
CA GLU A 43 -4.36 9.45 -5.00
C GLU A 43 -3.48 9.62 -3.76
N SER A 44 -3.91 9.09 -2.61
CA SER A 44 -3.12 9.14 -1.37
C SER A 44 -1.80 8.37 -1.49
N ILE A 45 -1.80 7.24 -2.19
CA ILE A 45 -0.60 6.43 -2.41
C ILE A 45 0.38 7.17 -3.34
N LEU A 46 -0.11 7.73 -4.44
CA LEU A 46 0.73 8.44 -5.42
C LEU A 46 1.29 9.74 -4.84
N GLU A 47 0.55 10.45 -4.00
CA GLU A 47 1.04 11.65 -3.30
C GLU A 47 2.14 11.31 -2.28
N GLU A 48 1.97 10.23 -1.50
CA GLU A 48 3.02 9.76 -0.60
C GLU A 48 4.26 9.30 -1.40
N ALA A 49 4.07 8.56 -2.48
CA ALA A 49 5.17 8.09 -3.34
C ALA A 49 6.00 9.27 -3.89
N LYS A 50 5.34 10.30 -4.42
CA LYS A 50 6.02 11.54 -4.87
C LYS A 50 6.82 12.20 -3.75
N THR A 51 6.19 12.37 -2.58
CA THR A 51 6.86 12.97 -1.42
C THR A 51 8.11 12.18 -1.01
N LEU A 52 8.07 10.84 -1.08
CA LEU A 52 9.22 9.99 -0.77
C LEU A 52 10.34 10.13 -1.80
N VAL A 53 9.99 10.10 -3.09
CA VAL A 53 10.95 10.23 -4.20
C VAL A 53 11.61 11.62 -4.18
N ASP A 54 10.84 12.68 -3.95
CA ASP A 54 11.34 14.05 -3.75
C ASP A 54 12.27 14.15 -2.53
N GLY A 55 12.03 13.30 -1.51
CA GLY A 55 12.88 13.13 -0.34
C GLY A 55 14.16 12.31 -0.57
N GLY A 56 14.41 11.83 -1.80
CA GLY A 56 15.62 11.12 -2.18
C GLY A 56 15.49 9.58 -2.23
N VAL A 57 14.30 9.03 -1.92
CA VAL A 57 14.04 7.60 -2.04
C VAL A 57 14.17 7.14 -3.49
N LYS A 58 14.84 6.01 -3.70
CA LYS A 58 15.07 5.38 -5.02
C LYS A 58 14.30 4.08 -5.20
N GLU A 59 13.87 3.46 -4.10
CA GLU A 59 13.12 2.21 -4.12
C GLU A 59 11.85 2.32 -3.25
N LEU A 60 10.70 2.08 -3.87
CA LEU A 60 9.41 2.02 -3.19
C LEU A 60 9.00 0.55 -3.01
N ILE A 61 8.89 0.11 -1.75
CA ILE A 61 8.48 -1.25 -1.42
C ILE A 61 6.98 -1.26 -1.10
N VAL A 62 6.19 -1.78 -2.04
CA VAL A 62 4.73 -1.86 -1.93
C VAL A 62 4.31 -2.98 -0.99
N VAL A 63 3.54 -2.66 0.06
CA VAL A 63 3.15 -3.62 1.10
C VAL A 63 1.67 -3.57 1.46
N ALA A 64 1.11 -4.75 1.75
CA ALA A 64 -0.20 -4.98 2.37
C ALA A 64 -0.22 -6.40 2.97
N GLN A 65 -1.22 -6.76 3.77
CA GLN A 65 -1.39 -8.15 4.21
C GLN A 65 -1.71 -9.08 3.03
N ASP A 66 -2.46 -8.58 2.05
CA ASP A 66 -2.67 -9.20 0.74
C ASP A 66 -2.65 -8.10 -0.33
N THR A 67 -1.58 -8.00 -1.10
CA THR A 67 -1.45 -6.99 -2.15
C THR A 67 -2.35 -7.29 -3.36
N THR A 68 -2.69 -8.56 -3.59
CA THR A 68 -3.48 -8.99 -4.77
C THR A 68 -4.92 -8.48 -4.72
N ARG A 69 -5.42 -8.19 -3.51
CA ARG A 69 -6.77 -7.67 -3.24
C ARG A 69 -6.92 -6.16 -3.41
N TYR A 70 -5.83 -5.44 -3.69
CA TYR A 70 -5.87 -3.99 -3.81
C TYR A 70 -6.92 -3.55 -4.83
N GLY A 71 -7.79 -2.63 -4.42
CA GLY A 71 -8.82 -2.03 -5.25
C GLY A 71 -10.14 -2.79 -5.31
N GLU A 72 -10.25 -4.01 -4.78
CA GLU A 72 -11.54 -4.73 -4.78
C GLU A 72 -12.64 -3.97 -4.01
N ASP A 73 -12.29 -3.39 -2.87
CA ASP A 73 -13.19 -2.62 -2.00
C ASP A 73 -13.48 -1.20 -2.51
N LEU A 74 -12.65 -0.67 -3.41
CA LEU A 74 -12.82 0.68 -3.99
C LEU A 74 -13.52 0.64 -5.36
N PHE A 75 -13.19 -0.35 -6.18
CA PHE A 75 -13.53 -0.39 -7.61
C PHE A 75 -14.33 -1.65 -7.99
N GLY A 76 -14.57 -2.56 -7.06
CA GLY A 76 -15.21 -3.85 -7.33
C GLY A 76 -14.33 -4.83 -8.11
N LYS A 77 -13.03 -4.55 -8.28
CA LYS A 77 -12.06 -5.40 -8.99
C LYS A 77 -10.63 -5.17 -8.50
N CYS A 78 -9.78 -6.18 -8.63
CA CYS A 78 -8.34 -6.03 -8.42
C CYS A 78 -7.76 -4.96 -9.35
N ALA A 79 -7.05 -4.00 -8.76
CA ALA A 79 -6.46 -2.85 -9.47
C ALA A 79 -4.95 -2.70 -9.21
N LEU A 80 -4.30 -3.71 -8.59
CA LEU A 80 -2.86 -3.66 -8.32
C LEU A 80 -2.02 -3.34 -9.58
N PRO A 81 -2.24 -3.97 -10.77
CA PRO A 81 -1.45 -3.65 -11.95
C PRO A 81 -1.56 -2.18 -12.40
N ALA A 82 -2.76 -1.58 -12.27
CA ALA A 82 -3.00 -0.19 -12.60
C ALA A 82 -2.28 0.76 -11.61
N LEU A 83 -2.29 0.42 -10.32
CA LEU A 83 -1.53 1.15 -9.31
C LEU A 83 -0.02 1.08 -9.60
N LEU A 84 0.52 -0.11 -9.86
CA LEU A 84 1.95 -0.30 -10.17
C LEU A 84 2.37 0.47 -11.42
N THR A 85 1.54 0.48 -12.46
CA THR A 85 1.78 1.27 -13.69
C THR A 85 1.78 2.77 -13.42
N SER A 86 1.02 3.23 -12.42
CA SER A 86 0.99 4.63 -12.02
C SER A 86 2.21 4.99 -11.17
N LEU A 87 2.62 4.09 -10.26
CA LEU A 87 3.83 4.24 -9.45
C LEU A 87 5.11 4.22 -10.29
N SER A 88 5.18 3.41 -11.35
CA SER A 88 6.37 3.32 -12.22
C SER A 88 6.63 4.58 -13.06
N LYS A 89 5.72 5.55 -13.04
CA LYS A 89 5.84 6.84 -13.74
C LYS A 89 6.31 7.97 -12.82
N ILE A 90 6.46 7.68 -11.53
CA ILE A 90 7.02 8.59 -10.51
C ILE A 90 8.50 8.27 -10.40
#